data_AF-A0A8S4QTU6-F1
#
_entry.id   AF-A0A8S4QTU6-F1
#
_cell.length_a   1.000
_cell.length_b   1.000
_cell.length_c   1.000
_cell.angle_alpha   90.00
_cell.angle_beta   90.00
_cell.angle_gamma   90.00
#
_symmetry.space_group_name_H-M   'P 1'
#
loop_
_entity.id
_entity.type
_entity.pdbx_description
1 polymer ?
#
loop_
_entity_poly.entity_id
_entity_poly.type
_entity_poly.pdbx_seq_one_letter_code
_entity_poly.pdbx_strand_id
1 'polypeptide(L)'
;MQDVLDEYYPHYKLSVEAYCALTLVPLVLICQIRNLKWLVPFSAVANVFLVICFAITMYYIFNDMPNPSEREMVASVTQWPLFISTVIFAMEGIGVVMPVENEMAKPEQFLGCPGVLNVAMTIVISLYGLVGFFGYIKYGDTVRGSVTLNLPQDELLAQSAKILMALAILFTYSLQFYVPMEMIWRQIHHKIAVKYHNITQISIRTLAVVGS
;
A
#
# COMPACT_ATOMS: atom_id res chain seq x y z
N MET A 1 -10.12 8.11 -2.46
CA MET A 1 -11.32 7.82 -3.29
C MET A 1 -12.42 8.84 -3.00
N GLN A 2 -12.68 9.15 -1.72
CA GLN A 2 -13.59 10.22 -1.30
C GLN A 2 -13.36 11.55 -2.04
N ASP A 3 -12.15 12.11 -1.99
CA ASP A 3 -11.82 13.37 -2.68
C ASP A 3 -12.22 13.42 -4.16
N VAL A 4 -12.07 12.32 -4.88
CA VAL A 4 -12.36 12.25 -6.32
C VAL A 4 -13.86 12.09 -6.58
N LEU A 5 -14.55 11.33 -5.72
CA LEU A 5 -15.99 11.11 -5.84
C LEU A 5 -16.80 12.34 -5.40
N ASP A 6 -16.33 13.07 -4.38
CA ASP A 6 -16.95 14.31 -3.93
C ASP A 6 -16.83 15.43 -4.97
N GLU A 7 -15.81 15.39 -5.84
CA GLU A 7 -15.63 16.33 -6.94
C GLU A 7 -16.54 16.01 -8.15
N TYR A 8 -16.70 14.73 -8.50
CA TYR A 8 -17.58 14.32 -9.61
C TYR A 8 -19.07 14.27 -9.24
N TYR A 9 -19.41 14.03 -7.97
CA TYR A 9 -20.80 13.92 -7.48
C TYR A 9 -21.07 14.83 -6.27
N PRO A 10 -21.00 16.17 -6.43
CA PRO A 10 -21.13 17.13 -5.32
C PRO A 10 -22.50 17.10 -4.61
N HIS A 11 -23.54 16.54 -5.26
CA HIS A 11 -24.89 16.42 -4.71
C HIS A 11 -25.10 15.19 -3.81
N TYR A 12 -24.22 14.19 -3.88
CA TYR A 12 -24.26 13.00 -3.04
C TYR A 12 -23.01 12.95 -2.15
N LYS A 13 -22.93 13.86 -1.17
CA LYS A 13 -21.95 13.76 -0.08
C LYS A 13 -22.30 12.56 0.79
N LEU A 14 -21.86 11.38 0.38
CA LEU A 14 -21.93 10.17 1.19
C LEU A 14 -21.08 10.38 2.44
N SER A 15 -21.55 9.86 3.58
CA SER A 15 -20.77 9.89 4.80
C SER A 15 -19.51 9.04 4.64
N VAL A 16 -18.46 9.33 5.41
CA VAL A 16 -17.19 8.60 5.32
C VAL A 16 -17.40 7.09 5.54
N GLU A 17 -18.36 6.74 6.41
CA GLU A 17 -18.77 5.37 6.68
C GLU A 17 -19.35 4.67 5.44
N ALA A 18 -20.11 5.38 4.61
CA ALA A 18 -20.66 4.82 3.38
C ALA A 18 -19.58 4.59 2.32
N TYR A 19 -18.57 5.47 2.23
CA TYR A 19 -17.41 5.24 1.37
C TYR A 19 -16.60 4.02 1.82
N CYS A 20 -16.38 3.87 3.14
CA CYS A 20 -15.73 2.69 3.71
C CYS A 20 -16.53 1.41 3.43
N ALA A 21 -17.86 1.45 3.58
CA ALA A 21 -18.71 0.30 3.28
C ALA A 21 -18.65 -0.10 1.79
N LEU A 22 -18.63 0.88 0.89
CA LEU A 22 -18.56 0.64 -0.56
C LEU A 22 -17.22 0.02 -0.98
N THR A 23 -16.11 0.44 -0.38
CA THR A 23 -14.78 -0.14 -0.64
C THR A 23 -14.58 -1.49 0.05
N LEU A 24 -15.28 -1.75 1.16
CA LEU A 24 -15.21 -3.01 1.89
C LEU A 24 -15.77 -4.18 1.08
N VAL A 25 -16.83 -3.96 0.29
CA VAL A 25 -17.42 -5.02 -0.56
C VAL A 25 -16.42 -5.63 -1.56
N PRO A 26 -15.75 -4.87 -2.46
CA PRO A 26 -14.75 -5.43 -3.36
C PRO A 26 -13.53 -5.97 -2.62
N LEU A 27 -13.18 -5.38 -1.48
CA LEU A 27 -12.04 -5.81 -0.67
C LEU A 27 -12.29 -7.18 -0.04
N VAL A 28 -13.49 -7.44 0.50
CA VAL A 28 -13.89 -8.77 0.97
C VAL A 28 -13.80 -9.79 -0.16
N LEU A 29 -14.30 -9.47 -1.36
CA LEU A 29 -14.30 -10.38 -2.51
C LEU A 29 -12.88 -10.76 -2.94
N ILE A 30 -11.98 -9.79 -3.05
CA ILE A 30 -10.59 -10.03 -3.47
C ILE A 30 -9.82 -10.77 -2.36
N CYS A 31 -10.06 -10.45 -1.08
CA CYS A 31 -9.44 -11.16 0.06
C CYS A 31 -9.89 -12.62 0.20
N GLN A 32 -10.92 -13.08 -0.53
CA GLN A 32 -11.26 -14.49 -0.62
C GLN A 32 -10.31 -15.31 -1.51
N ILE A 33 -9.41 -14.67 -2.26
CA ILE A 33 -8.42 -15.40 -3.07
C ILE A 33 -7.47 -16.17 -2.14
N ARG A 34 -7.41 -17.49 -2.35
CA ARG A 34 -6.71 -18.45 -1.47
C ARG A 34 -5.38 -18.94 -1.99
N ASN A 35 -4.98 -18.49 -3.18
CA ASN A 35 -3.79 -18.97 -3.84
C ASN A 35 -2.92 -17.78 -4.20
N LEU A 36 -1.73 -17.70 -3.59
CA LEU A 36 -0.77 -16.63 -3.84
C LEU A 36 -0.45 -16.48 -5.33
N LYS A 37 -0.34 -17.59 -6.08
CA LYS A 37 -0.10 -17.59 -7.54
C LYS A 37 -1.14 -16.79 -8.34
N TRP A 38 -2.41 -16.79 -7.91
CA TRP A 38 -3.46 -16.02 -8.56
C TRP A 38 -3.41 -14.53 -8.21
N LEU A 39 -2.82 -14.18 -7.06
CA LEU A 39 -2.60 -12.79 -6.63
C LEU A 39 -1.41 -12.14 -7.35
N VAL A 40 -0.43 -12.93 -7.83
CA VAL A 40 0.76 -12.42 -8.54
C VAL A 40 0.42 -11.49 -9.72
N PRO A 41 -0.45 -11.84 -10.69
CA PRO A 41 -0.76 -10.93 -11.80
C PRO A 41 -1.46 -9.65 -11.33
N PHE A 42 -2.34 -9.72 -10.33
CA PHE A 42 -2.97 -8.52 -9.73
C PHE A 42 -1.93 -7.63 -9.05
N SER A 43 -0.99 -8.23 -8.32
CA SER A 43 0.14 -7.52 -7.71
C SER A 43 1.04 -6.87 -8.76
N ALA A 44 1.30 -7.54 -9.89
CA ALA A 44 2.08 -6.95 -10.98
C ALA A 44 1.38 -5.72 -11.57
N VAL A 45 0.06 -5.80 -11.81
CA VAL A 45 -0.75 -4.66 -12.26
C VAL A 45 -0.75 -3.53 -11.22
N ALA A 46 -0.89 -3.87 -9.94
CA ALA A 46 -0.82 -2.90 -8.85
C ALA A 46 0.53 -2.17 -8.80
N ASN A 47 1.64 -2.89 -8.99
CA ASN A 47 2.97 -2.30 -9.06
C ASN A 47 3.13 -1.37 -10.27
N VAL A 48 2.55 -1.70 -11.43
CA VAL A 48 2.51 -0.79 -12.59
C VAL A 48 1.74 0.49 -12.24
N PHE A 49 0.57 0.37 -11.59
CA PHE A 49 -0.19 1.54 -11.13
C PHE A 49 0.60 2.38 -10.12
N LEU A 50 1.34 1.77 -9.20
CA LEU A 50 2.23 2.47 -8.27
C LEU A 50 3.33 3.23 -9.00
N VAL A 51 4.00 2.61 -9.98
CA VAL A 51 5.05 3.27 -10.77
C VAL A 51 4.49 4.47 -11.53
N ILE A 52 3.31 4.33 -12.16
CA ILE A 52 2.65 5.45 -12.85
C ILE A 52 2.27 6.55 -11.85
N CYS A 53 1.70 6.19 -10.69
CA CYS A 53 1.35 7.15 -9.64
C CYS A 53 2.60 7.89 -9.13
N PHE A 54 3.72 7.20 -8.92
CA PHE A 54 4.98 7.82 -8.53
C PHE A 54 5.50 8.76 -9.61
N ALA A 55 5.45 8.37 -10.89
CA ALA A 55 5.88 9.22 -11.98
C ALA A 55 5.06 10.53 -12.05
N ILE A 56 3.73 10.44 -11.92
CA ILE A 56 2.84 11.61 -11.88
C ILE A 56 3.17 12.48 -10.66
N THR A 57 3.33 11.85 -9.49
CA THR A 57 3.66 12.57 -8.25
C THR A 57 4.98 13.33 -8.39
N MET A 58 5.98 12.68 -8.98
CA MET A 58 7.29 13.25 -9.21
C MET A 58 7.24 14.43 -10.21
N TYR A 59 6.39 14.34 -11.24
CA TYR A 59 6.12 15.44 -12.17
C TYR A 59 5.63 16.69 -11.44
N TYR A 60 4.65 16.57 -10.54
CA TYR A 60 4.15 17.71 -9.75
C TYR A 60 5.15 18.23 -8.72
N ILE A 61 5.96 17.36 -8.14
CA ILE A 61 7.01 17.75 -7.19
C ILE A 61 8.09 18.60 -7.87
N PHE A 62 8.49 18.22 -9.10
CA PHE A 62 9.51 18.96 -9.85
C PHE A 62 8.98 20.19 -10.58
N ASN A 63 7.66 20.30 -10.79
CA ASN A 63 7.06 21.51 -11.32
C ASN A 63 7.10 22.64 -10.28
N ASP A 64 7.58 23.83 -10.64
CA ASP A 64 7.71 25.00 -9.74
C ASP A 64 8.36 24.71 -8.38
N MET A 65 9.54 24.10 -8.38
CA MET A 65 10.27 23.78 -7.15
C MET A 65 10.82 25.06 -6.48
N PRO A 66 10.48 25.32 -5.20
CA PRO A 66 11.03 26.45 -4.45
C PRO A 66 12.51 26.23 -4.13
N ASN A 67 13.23 27.32 -3.82
CA ASN A 67 14.65 27.23 -3.52
C ASN A 67 14.87 26.44 -2.21
N PRO A 68 15.70 25.37 -2.21
CA PRO A 68 15.91 24.55 -1.00
C PRO A 68 16.43 25.34 0.20
N SER A 69 17.10 26.47 -0.02
CA SER A 69 17.61 27.34 1.05
C SER A 69 16.52 28.05 1.87
N GLU A 70 15.27 28.03 1.41
CA GLU A 70 14.12 28.63 2.11
C GLU A 70 13.42 27.65 3.08
N ARG A 71 13.92 26.40 3.17
CA ARG A 71 13.31 25.33 3.98
C ARG A 71 14.22 24.91 5.13
N GLU A 72 13.64 24.62 6.29
CA GLU A 72 14.35 23.98 7.40
C GLU A 72 14.59 22.49 7.07
N MET A 73 15.79 22.16 6.60
CA MET A 73 16.10 20.79 6.16
C MET A 73 16.22 19.78 7.32
N VAL A 74 16.37 20.25 8.55
CA VAL A 74 16.58 19.41 9.73
C VAL A 74 15.52 19.72 10.77
N ALA A 75 14.64 18.73 10.98
CA ALA A 75 13.62 18.77 12.01
C ALA A 75 14.24 18.74 13.43
N SER A 76 13.48 19.29 14.39
CA SER A 76 13.85 19.25 15.81
C SER A 76 14.09 17.82 16.29
N VAL A 77 15.04 17.65 17.22
CA VAL A 77 15.36 16.34 17.84
C VAL A 77 14.12 15.68 18.45
N THR A 78 13.14 16.49 18.88
CA THR A 78 11.86 16.00 19.41
C THR A 78 11.02 15.23 18.39
N GLN A 79 11.22 15.45 17.09
CA GLN A 79 10.48 14.80 16.00
C GLN A 79 11.21 13.55 15.46
N TRP A 80 12.46 13.32 15.85
CA TRP A 80 13.24 12.16 15.40
C TRP A 80 12.60 10.81 15.76
N PRO A 81 12.01 10.62 16.97
CA PRO A 81 11.34 9.37 17.29
C PRO A 81 10.16 9.07 16.34
N LEU A 82 9.40 10.11 15.93
CA LEU A 82 8.29 9.98 14.99
C LEU A 82 8.80 9.63 13.58
N PHE A 83 9.91 10.24 13.14
CA PHE A 83 10.54 9.88 11.88
C PHE A 83 11.00 8.42 11.86
N ILE A 84 11.75 8.01 12.90
CA ILE A 84 12.27 6.64 13.00
C ILE A 84 11.12 5.62 13.05
N SER A 85 10.06 5.88 13.82
CA SER A 85 8.91 4.98 13.88
C SER A 85 8.21 4.85 12.52
N THR A 86 8.07 5.96 11.79
CA THR A 86 7.47 5.97 10.45
C THR A 86 8.33 5.18 9.45
N VAL A 87 9.66 5.34 9.48
CA VAL A 87 10.57 4.59 8.60
C VAL A 87 10.52 3.09 8.91
N ILE A 88 10.59 2.71 10.19
CA ILE A 88 10.51 1.29 10.60
C ILE A 88 9.18 0.69 10.16
N PHE A 89 8.06 1.41 10.36
CA PHE A 89 6.74 0.96 9.93
C PHE A 89 6.64 0.82 8.41
N ALA A 90 7.21 1.77 7.64
CA ALA A 90 7.20 1.72 6.18
C ALA A 90 8.08 0.60 5.59
N MET A 91 9.04 0.10 6.36
CA MET A 91 9.93 -1.02 6.00
C MET A 91 9.45 -2.37 6.55
N GLU A 92 8.29 -2.41 7.21
CA GLU A 92 7.68 -3.63 7.72
C GLU A 92 7.20 -4.51 6.55
N GLY A 93 7.25 -5.83 6.74
CA GLY A 93 7.03 -6.79 5.65
C GLY A 93 7.59 -8.18 5.92
N ILE A 94 8.24 -8.41 7.07
CA ILE A 94 8.85 -9.71 7.40
C ILE A 94 7.83 -10.86 7.38
N GLY A 95 6.56 -10.59 7.67
CA GLY A 95 5.49 -11.58 7.59
C GLY A 95 5.34 -12.18 6.18
N VAL A 96 5.58 -11.40 5.13
CA VAL A 96 5.42 -11.85 3.75
C VAL A 96 6.68 -12.47 3.15
N VAL A 97 7.82 -12.32 3.81
CA VAL A 97 9.13 -12.78 3.32
C VAL A 97 9.18 -14.30 3.17
N MET A 98 8.80 -15.05 4.21
CA MET A 98 8.87 -16.53 4.18
C MET A 98 7.88 -17.16 3.17
N PRO A 99 6.60 -16.74 3.10
CA PRO A 99 5.69 -17.29 2.08
C PRO A 99 6.13 -16.97 0.66
N VAL A 100 6.68 -15.77 0.42
CA VAL A 100 7.22 -15.39 -0.89
C VAL A 100 8.44 -16.24 -1.24
N GLU A 101 9.40 -16.39 -0.32
CA GLU A 101 10.58 -17.25 -0.51
C GLU A 101 10.18 -18.70 -0.83
N ASN A 102 9.22 -19.27 -0.10
CA ASN A 102 8.74 -20.64 -0.32
C ASN A 102 8.06 -20.85 -1.70
N GLU A 103 7.47 -19.81 -2.28
CA GLU A 103 6.80 -19.87 -3.59
C GLU A 103 7.73 -19.50 -4.76
N MET A 104 8.98 -19.11 -4.50
CA MET A 104 9.96 -18.83 -5.55
C MET A 104 10.44 -20.10 -6.23
N ALA A 105 10.68 -20.02 -7.54
CA ALA A 105 11.28 -21.13 -8.29
C ALA A 105 12.70 -21.48 -7.82
N LYS A 106 13.43 -20.52 -7.23
CA LYS A 106 14.78 -20.67 -6.68
C LYS A 106 14.89 -19.95 -5.32
N PRO A 107 14.46 -20.58 -4.22
CA PRO A 107 14.45 -19.96 -2.89
C PRO A 107 15.84 -19.51 -2.42
N GLU A 108 16.89 -20.28 -2.75
CA GLU A 108 18.28 -19.99 -2.35
C GLU A 108 18.80 -18.62 -2.86
N GLN A 109 18.21 -18.09 -3.94
CA GLN A 109 18.59 -16.79 -4.50
C GLN A 109 17.88 -15.61 -3.84
N PHE A 110 16.92 -15.86 -2.94
CA PHE A 110 16.15 -14.80 -2.30
C PHE A 110 17.01 -13.94 -1.36
N LEU A 111 17.82 -14.60 -0.51
CA LEU A 111 18.77 -13.97 0.42
C LEU A 111 20.23 -13.91 -0.07
N GLY A 112 20.52 -14.41 -1.28
CA GLY A 112 21.88 -14.42 -1.84
C GLY A 112 22.48 -13.03 -2.08
N CYS A 113 23.65 -12.94 -2.70
CA CYS A 113 24.26 -11.68 -3.13
C CYS A 113 24.57 -11.71 -4.65
N PRO A 114 23.88 -10.91 -5.50
CA PRO A 114 22.76 -10.01 -5.20
C PRO A 114 21.43 -10.76 -5.15
N GLY A 115 20.85 -10.85 -3.96
CA GLY A 115 19.58 -11.54 -3.72
C GLY A 115 18.40 -10.63 -4.00
N VAL A 116 17.26 -11.24 -4.34
CA VAL A 116 16.03 -10.53 -4.69
C VAL A 116 15.60 -9.57 -3.59
N LEU A 117 15.72 -9.98 -2.33
CA LEU A 117 15.35 -9.13 -1.19
C LEU A 117 16.23 -7.88 -1.11
N ASN A 118 17.55 -8.03 -1.20
CA ASN A 118 18.46 -6.89 -1.05
C ASN A 118 18.30 -5.86 -2.17
N VAL A 119 18.11 -6.32 -3.41
CA VAL A 119 17.85 -5.43 -4.55
C VAL A 119 16.51 -4.72 -4.37
N ALA A 120 15.45 -5.44 -4.01
CA ALA A 120 14.13 -4.85 -3.78
C ALA A 120 14.16 -3.79 -2.67
N MET A 121 14.78 -4.09 -1.53
CA MET A 121 14.90 -3.16 -0.41
C MET A 121 15.70 -1.91 -0.80
N THR A 122 16.79 -2.07 -1.55
CA THR A 122 17.60 -0.92 -2.02
C THR A 122 16.77 0.02 -2.92
N ILE A 123 15.98 -0.55 -3.84
CA ILE A 123 15.09 0.23 -4.71
C ILE A 123 14.05 0.98 -3.87
N VAL A 124 13.38 0.29 -2.94
CA VAL A 124 12.33 0.89 -2.10
C VAL A 124 12.88 2.02 -1.22
N ILE A 125 14.02 1.81 -0.55
CA ILE A 125 14.67 2.84 0.28
C ILE A 125 15.03 4.07 -0.57
N SER A 126 15.57 3.84 -1.77
CA SER A 126 15.93 4.93 -2.69
C SER A 126 14.68 5.72 -3.13
N LEU A 127 13.59 5.04 -3.47
CA LEU A 127 12.33 5.68 -3.85
C LEU A 127 11.72 6.48 -2.70
N TYR A 128 11.69 5.93 -1.49
CA TYR A 128 11.22 6.64 -0.29
C TYR A 128 12.07 7.87 0.01
N GLY A 129 13.39 7.75 -0.09
CA GLY A 129 14.31 8.87 0.08
C GLY A 129 14.06 9.99 -0.94
N LEU A 130 13.95 9.64 -2.22
CA LEU A 130 13.69 10.63 -3.29
C LEU A 130 12.36 11.35 -3.12
N VAL A 131 11.27 10.59 -2.96
CA VAL A 131 9.92 11.16 -2.82
C VAL A 131 9.79 11.96 -1.52
N GLY A 132 10.35 11.46 -0.42
CA GLY A 132 10.33 12.16 0.87
C GLY A 132 11.13 13.46 0.83
N PHE A 133 12.34 13.43 0.28
CA PHE A 133 13.21 14.61 0.19
C PHE A 133 12.62 15.69 -0.71
N PHE A 134 12.32 15.37 -1.97
CA PHE A 134 11.80 16.37 -2.92
C PHE A 134 10.35 16.78 -2.59
N GLY A 135 9.54 15.87 -2.05
CA GLY A 135 8.21 16.20 -1.55
C GLY A 135 8.25 17.22 -0.42
N TYR A 136 9.18 17.09 0.53
CA TYR A 136 9.36 18.08 1.59
C TYR A 136 9.84 19.43 1.05
N ILE A 137 10.78 19.45 0.09
CA ILE A 137 11.22 20.72 -0.53
C ILE A 137 10.03 21.47 -1.14
N LYS A 138 9.18 20.76 -1.91
CA LYS A 138 8.02 21.34 -2.58
C LYS A 138 6.98 21.86 -1.59
N TYR A 139 6.48 21.00 -0.71
CA TYR A 139 5.32 21.30 0.14
C TYR A 139 5.67 21.89 1.52
N GLY A 140 6.92 21.78 1.96
CA GLY A 140 7.39 22.25 3.26
C GLY A 140 6.54 21.69 4.41
N ASP A 141 6.25 22.54 5.40
CA ASP A 141 5.49 22.14 6.60
C ASP A 141 3.99 21.93 6.35
N THR A 142 3.50 22.26 5.14
CA THR A 142 2.11 21.99 4.74
C THR A 142 1.91 20.57 4.20
N VAL A 143 2.98 19.78 4.12
CA VAL A 143 2.93 18.40 3.65
C VAL A 143 1.95 17.58 4.50
N ARG A 144 1.00 16.96 3.81
CA ARG A 144 0.02 16.05 4.42
C ARG A 144 0.60 14.66 4.58
N GLY A 145 -0.04 13.85 5.44
CA GLY A 145 0.42 12.51 5.80
C GLY A 145 0.52 11.50 4.64
N SER A 146 -0.01 11.81 3.46
CA SER A 146 0.27 11.04 2.24
C SER A 146 0.60 11.96 1.07
N VAL A 147 1.49 11.50 0.19
CA VAL A 147 1.96 12.31 -0.94
C VAL A 147 0.85 12.65 -1.92
N THR A 148 -0.12 11.74 -2.11
CA THR A 148 -1.24 11.93 -3.03
C THR A 148 -2.25 12.97 -2.53
N LEU A 149 -2.32 13.23 -1.23
CA LEU A 149 -3.17 14.30 -0.66
C LEU A 149 -2.63 15.71 -0.92
N ASN A 150 -1.35 15.83 -1.29
CA ASN A 150 -0.71 17.09 -1.63
C ASN A 150 -0.87 17.46 -3.12
N LEU A 151 -1.34 16.52 -3.95
CA LEU A 151 -1.61 16.76 -5.36
C LEU A 151 -2.86 17.65 -5.54
N PRO A 152 -2.88 18.51 -6.59
CA PRO A 152 -4.04 19.34 -6.91
C PRO A 152 -5.30 18.48 -7.09
N GLN A 153 -6.46 19.01 -6.69
CA GLN A 153 -7.72 18.25 -6.75
C GLN A 153 -8.40 18.43 -8.12
N ASP A 154 -8.27 19.62 -8.69
CA ASP A 154 -8.90 20.10 -9.92
C ASP A 154 -8.25 19.57 -11.23
N GLU A 155 -7.05 19.00 -11.15
CA GLU A 155 -6.36 18.48 -12.33
C GLU A 155 -6.64 16.99 -12.57
N LEU A 156 -7.11 16.67 -13.80
CA LEU A 156 -7.40 15.29 -14.22
C LEU A 156 -6.21 14.33 -14.02
N LEU A 157 -4.99 14.82 -14.25
CA LEU A 157 -3.78 14.01 -14.08
C LEU A 157 -3.56 13.63 -12.60
N ALA A 158 -3.78 14.57 -11.67
CA ALA A 158 -3.66 14.32 -10.24
C ALA A 158 -4.79 13.41 -9.72
N GLN A 159 -6.02 13.59 -10.20
CA GLN A 159 -7.13 12.69 -9.90
C GLN A 159 -6.85 11.26 -10.38
N SER A 160 -6.27 11.11 -11.58
CA SER A 160 -5.90 9.79 -12.10
C SER A 160 -4.89 9.06 -11.19
N ALA A 161 -3.90 9.78 -10.65
CA ALA A 161 -2.94 9.21 -9.70
C ALA A 161 -3.61 8.75 -8.39
N LYS A 162 -4.58 9.52 -7.88
CA LYS A 162 -5.36 9.13 -6.69
C LYS A 162 -6.18 7.85 -6.92
N ILE A 163 -6.79 7.70 -8.11
CA ILE A 163 -7.54 6.49 -8.48
C ILE A 163 -6.60 5.30 -8.64
N LEU A 164 -5.50 5.47 -9.38
CA LEU A 164 -4.49 4.42 -9.58
C LEU A 164 -3.89 3.95 -8.25
N MET A 165 -3.60 4.87 -7.32
CA MET A 165 -3.15 4.54 -5.97
C MET A 165 -4.21 3.76 -5.20
N ALA A 166 -5.49 4.16 -5.26
CA ALA A 166 -6.56 3.43 -4.59
C ALA A 166 -6.72 2.00 -5.12
N LEU A 167 -6.65 1.80 -6.43
CA LEU A 167 -6.69 0.48 -7.06
C LEU A 167 -5.46 -0.35 -6.71
N ALA A 168 -4.27 0.27 -6.69
CA ALA A 168 -3.05 -0.41 -6.28
C ALA A 168 -3.14 -0.91 -4.84
N ILE A 169 -3.59 -0.06 -3.90
CA ILE A 169 -3.80 -0.41 -2.49
C ILE A 169 -4.81 -1.55 -2.36
N LEU A 170 -5.92 -1.52 -3.10
CA LEU A 170 -6.92 -2.59 -3.08
C LEU A 170 -6.30 -3.95 -3.44
N PHE A 171 -5.46 -3.99 -4.46
CA PHE A 171 -4.80 -5.22 -4.88
C PHE A 171 -3.65 -5.64 -3.95
N THR A 172 -2.83 -4.71 -3.46
CA THR A 172 -1.72 -5.06 -2.55
C THR A 172 -2.22 -5.49 -1.17
N TYR A 173 -3.33 -4.91 -0.69
CA TYR A 173 -3.96 -5.31 0.57
C TYR A 173 -4.33 -6.80 0.58
N SER A 174 -4.86 -7.31 -0.53
CA SER A 174 -5.24 -8.72 -0.62
C SER A 174 -4.05 -9.68 -0.47
N LEU A 175 -2.86 -9.30 -0.94
CA LEU A 175 -1.63 -10.07 -0.77
C LEU A 175 -1.12 -9.98 0.69
N GLN A 176 -1.18 -8.80 1.31
CA GLN A 176 -0.83 -8.64 2.72
C GLN A 176 -1.76 -9.45 3.63
N PHE A 177 -3.06 -9.47 3.32
CA PHE A 177 -4.08 -10.19 4.08
C PHE A 177 -4.00 -11.71 3.90
N TYR A 178 -3.47 -12.19 2.76
CA TYR A 178 -3.29 -13.62 2.49
C TYR A 178 -2.42 -14.31 3.55
N VAL A 179 -1.32 -13.68 3.95
CA VAL A 179 -0.32 -14.22 4.87
C VAL A 179 -0.87 -14.54 6.27
N PRO A 180 -1.46 -13.58 7.02
CA PRO A 180 -2.03 -13.88 8.34
C PRO A 180 -3.18 -14.90 8.25
N MET A 181 -3.97 -14.87 7.17
CA MET A 181 -5.03 -15.86 6.97
C MET A 181 -4.49 -17.26 6.75
N GLU A 182 -3.39 -17.41 6.01
CA GLU A 182 -2.72 -18.69 5.85
C GLU A 182 -2.13 -19.18 7.19
N MET A 183 -1.51 -18.28 7.97
CA MET A 183 -0.98 -18.61 9.29
C MET A 183 -2.08 -19.09 10.25
N ILE A 184 -3.19 -18.36 10.33
CA ILE A 184 -4.37 -18.74 11.13
C ILE A 184 -4.88 -20.10 10.67
N TRP A 185 -5.04 -20.29 9.35
CA TRP A 185 -5.53 -21.53 8.79
C TRP A 185 -4.65 -22.73 9.15
N ARG A 186 -3.32 -22.60 9.02
CA ARG A 186 -2.36 -23.65 9.42
C ARG A 186 -2.52 -24.04 10.88
N GLN A 187 -2.85 -23.12 11.78
CA GLN A 187 -3.06 -23.42 13.20
C GLN A 187 -4.42 -24.06 13.53
N ILE A 188 -5.47 -23.82 12.73
CA ILE A 188 -6.83 -24.29 13.07
C ILE A 188 -7.31 -25.46 12.22
N HIS A 189 -6.75 -25.68 11.02
CA HIS A 189 -7.30 -26.64 10.05
C HIS A 189 -7.41 -28.08 10.59
N HIS A 190 -6.48 -28.50 11.45
CA HIS A 190 -6.45 -29.82 12.07
C HIS A 190 -7.55 -30.02 13.13
N LYS A 191 -8.13 -28.94 13.65
CA LYS A 191 -9.21 -28.98 14.65
C LYS A 191 -10.61 -28.97 14.02
N ILE A 192 -10.70 -28.77 12.70
CA ILE A 192 -11.96 -28.59 11.98
C ILE A 192 -12.17 -29.78 11.05
N ALA A 193 -13.38 -30.34 11.04
CA ALA A 193 -13.73 -31.39 10.09
C ALA A 193 -13.66 -30.89 8.64
N VAL A 194 -13.15 -31.73 7.73
CA VAL A 194 -12.90 -31.39 6.31
C VAL A 194 -14.13 -30.79 5.62
N LYS A 195 -15.34 -31.26 5.98
CA LYS A 195 -16.62 -30.76 5.47
C LYS A 195 -16.82 -29.26 5.70
N TYR A 196 -16.29 -28.70 6.79
CA TYR A 196 -16.48 -27.29 7.17
C TYR A 196 -15.32 -26.39 6.75
N HIS A 197 -14.24 -26.92 6.18
CA HIS A 197 -13.04 -26.14 5.86
C HIS A 197 -13.33 -24.90 5.01
N ASN A 198 -14.10 -25.05 3.93
CA ASN A 198 -14.44 -23.95 3.04
C ASN A 198 -15.27 -22.85 3.74
N ILE A 199 -16.26 -23.25 4.56
CA ILE A 199 -17.15 -22.30 5.25
C ILE A 199 -16.35 -21.57 6.33
N THR A 200 -15.52 -22.27 7.09
CA THR A 200 -14.70 -21.66 8.13
C THR A 200 -13.67 -20.68 7.55
N GLN A 201 -13.02 -21.02 6.43
CA GLN A 201 -12.11 -20.09 5.75
C GLN A 201 -12.82 -18.82 5.28
N ILE A 202 -13.99 -18.95 4.64
CA ILE A 202 -14.77 -17.78 4.17
C ILE A 202 -15.18 -16.91 5.36
N SER A 203 -15.66 -17.54 6.42
CA SER A 203 -16.14 -16.84 7.63
C SER A 203 -15.01 -16.09 8.31
N ILE A 204 -13.86 -16.74 8.54
CA ILE A 204 -12.70 -16.12 9.19
C ILE A 204 -12.18 -14.95 8.37
N ARG A 205 -12.04 -15.12 7.05
CA ARG A 205 -11.58 -14.05 6.16
C ARG A 205 -12.54 -12.87 6.13
N THR A 206 -13.85 -13.14 6.06
CA THR A 206 -14.86 -12.07 6.05
C THR A 206 -14.89 -11.33 7.38
N LEU A 207 -14.88 -12.04 8.51
CA LEU A 207 -14.85 -11.43 9.84
C LEU A 207 -13.57 -10.61 10.07
N ALA A 208 -12.42 -11.11 9.60
CA ALA A 208 -11.16 -10.39 9.75
C ALA A 208 -11.06 -9.14 8.87
N VAL A 209 -11.70 -9.10 7.69
CA VAL A 209 -11.82 -7.88 6.88
C VAL A 209 -12.84 -6.90 7.46
N VAL A 210 -13.97 -7.39 8.00
CA VAL A 210 -15.00 -6.53 8.60
C VAL A 210 -14.55 -5.95 9.94
N GLY A 211 -13.69 -6.66 10.66
CA GLY A 211 -13.17 -6.25 11.96
C GLY A 211 -11.88 -5.41 11.92
N SER A 212 -11.29 -5.20 10.74
CA SER A 212 -10.10 -4.37 10.51
C SER A 212 -10.47 -2.95 10.11
#